data_AF-A0A7X7FJ60-F1
#
_entry.id   AF-A0A7X7FJ60-F1
#
_cell.length_a   1.000
_cell.length_b   1.000
_cell.length_c   1.000
_cell.angle_alpha   90.00
_cell.angle_beta   90.00
_cell.angle_gamma   90.00
#
_symmetry.space_group_name_H-M   'P 1'
#
loop_
_entity.id
_entity.type
_entity.pdbx_description
1 polymer ?
#
loop_
_entity_poly.entity_id
_entity_poly.type
_entity_poly.pdbx_seq_one_letter_code
_entity_poly.pdbx_strand_id
1 'polypeptide(L)'
;MSRTTRGLYGYEVDFTQLLAEMIRRNRPDFREQVARWVANPPMDTTFNIKENLELLAALRRMEGKPDPLHILVSGSQVVECTTATLPTIEVSIRNVDVGKEAVGFQVGGDYRSGRQARWRFEVRDEEGNLTPVKPQSGGGGGGKFLRKMLEFRQSYETKLEMGKYVEPLTPGRYRVRVLYHDLYPIADIDFPNLILFSSDPFELIVRPGGTESQPADLANGENK
;
A
#
# COMPACT_ATOMS: atom_id res chain seq x y z
N MET A 1 10.22 8.13 -17.48
CA MET A 1 9.51 9.10 -18.34
C MET A 1 8.52 9.84 -17.47
N SER A 2 8.72 11.14 -17.32
CA SER A 2 7.89 12.02 -16.49
C SER A 2 6.45 11.99 -17.01
N ARG A 3 5.48 11.73 -16.13
CA ARG A 3 4.05 11.62 -16.44
C ARG A 3 3.38 12.97 -16.22
N THR A 4 3.74 13.92 -17.06
CA THR A 4 3.35 15.32 -16.88
C THR A 4 2.17 15.67 -17.76
N THR A 5 1.07 16.08 -17.13
CA THR A 5 -0.04 16.71 -17.82
C THR A 5 0.27 18.21 -17.85
N ARG A 6 0.16 18.84 -19.03
CA ARG A 6 0.33 20.29 -19.15
C ARG A 6 -0.80 20.98 -18.37
N GLY A 7 -0.51 21.46 -17.16
CA GLY A 7 -1.49 22.13 -16.32
C GLY A 7 -2.00 23.40 -16.97
N LEU A 8 -3.22 23.83 -16.60
CA LEU A 8 -3.87 25.09 -17.01
C LEU A 8 -3.06 26.37 -16.69
N TYR A 9 -1.92 26.24 -16.00
CA TYR A 9 -1.03 27.33 -15.58
C TYR A 9 0.44 27.18 -16.01
N GLY A 10 0.74 26.32 -16.99
CA GLY A 10 2.09 26.24 -17.58
C GLY A 10 3.16 25.55 -16.73
N TYR A 11 2.80 24.95 -15.59
CA TYR A 11 3.66 24.06 -14.81
C TYR A 11 3.33 22.60 -15.13
N GLU A 12 4.38 21.79 -15.25
CA GLU A 12 4.32 20.33 -15.30
C GLU A 12 3.93 19.80 -13.91
N VAL A 13 2.64 19.55 -13.68
CA VAL A 13 2.14 19.01 -12.41
C VAL A 13 1.85 17.52 -12.60
N ASP A 14 2.36 16.71 -11.67
CA ASP A 14 2.01 15.29 -11.60
C ASP A 14 0.49 15.14 -11.42
N PHE A 15 -0.15 14.33 -12.27
CA PHE A 15 -1.60 14.17 -12.26
C PHE A 15 -2.16 13.71 -10.90
N THR A 16 -1.45 12.86 -10.17
CA THR A 16 -1.92 12.38 -8.86
C THR A 16 -1.81 13.46 -7.78
N GLN A 17 -0.78 14.30 -7.83
CA GLN A 17 -0.65 15.45 -6.95
C GLN A 17 -1.72 16.51 -7.25
N LEU A 18 -2.03 16.71 -8.53
CA LEU A 18 -3.15 17.58 -8.93
C LEU A 18 -4.47 17.06 -8.34
N LEU A 19 -4.76 15.76 -8.46
CA LEU A 19 -5.96 15.18 -7.88
C LEU A 19 -6.01 15.34 -6.36
N ALA A 20 -4.90 15.11 -5.66
CA ALA A 20 -4.82 15.32 -4.22
C ALA A 20 -5.11 16.78 -3.83
N GLU A 21 -4.57 17.74 -4.58
CA GLU A 21 -4.84 19.17 -4.38
C GLU A 21 -6.30 19.52 -4.69
N MET A 22 -6.90 18.93 -5.73
CA MET A 22 -8.31 19.11 -6.06
C MET A 22 -9.21 18.58 -4.95
N ILE A 23 -8.93 17.40 -4.40
CA ILE A 23 -9.63 16.85 -3.22
C ILE A 23 -9.51 17.82 -2.05
N ARG A 24 -8.30 18.31 -1.76
CA ARG A 24 -8.03 19.21 -0.63
C ARG A 24 -8.82 20.52 -0.71
N ARG A 25 -8.91 21.13 -1.90
CA ARG A 25 -9.67 22.38 -2.10
C ARG A 25 -11.18 22.15 -2.26
N ASN A 26 -11.56 21.00 -2.79
CA ASN A 26 -12.93 20.53 -2.95
C ASN A 26 -13.93 21.53 -3.57
N ARG A 27 -13.47 22.35 -4.53
CA ARG A 27 -14.31 23.38 -5.17
C ARG A 27 -15.31 22.78 -6.17
N PRO A 28 -16.46 23.43 -6.43
CA PRO A 28 -17.45 22.93 -7.38
C PRO A 28 -16.92 22.71 -8.81
N ASP A 29 -16.09 23.62 -9.31
CA ASP A 29 -15.45 23.53 -10.63
C ASP A 29 -14.49 22.34 -10.72
N PHE A 30 -13.77 22.04 -9.63
CA PHE A 30 -12.91 20.87 -9.55
C PHE A 30 -13.72 19.58 -9.55
N ARG A 31 -14.85 19.53 -8.84
CA ARG A 31 -15.73 18.36 -8.83
C ARG A 31 -16.27 18.08 -10.22
N GLU A 32 -16.75 19.11 -10.90
CA GLU A 32 -17.25 18.99 -12.27
C GLU A 32 -16.15 18.50 -13.23
N GLN A 33 -14.94 19.03 -13.08
CA GLN A 33 -13.80 18.61 -13.90
C GLN A 33 -13.39 17.16 -13.64
N VAL A 34 -13.30 16.72 -12.38
CA VAL A 34 -12.99 15.32 -12.03
C VAL A 34 -14.09 14.38 -12.54
N ALA A 35 -15.37 14.73 -12.35
CA ALA A 35 -16.49 13.94 -12.87
C ALA A 35 -16.44 13.83 -14.40
N ARG A 36 -16.08 14.92 -15.09
CA ARG A 36 -15.88 14.94 -16.54
C ARG A 36 -14.73 14.04 -16.96
N TRP A 37 -13.61 14.02 -16.23
CA TRP A 37 -12.49 13.13 -16.51
C TRP A 37 -12.80 11.65 -16.25
N VAL A 38 -13.64 11.34 -15.26
CA VAL A 38 -14.13 9.97 -15.03
C VAL A 38 -15.02 9.51 -16.19
N ALA A 39 -15.95 10.36 -16.64
CA ALA A 39 -16.86 10.02 -17.74
C ALA A 39 -16.18 10.01 -19.12
N ASN A 40 -15.35 11.02 -19.39
CA ASN A 40 -14.63 11.25 -20.63
C ASN A 40 -13.14 11.52 -20.32
N PRO A 41 -12.35 10.45 -20.22
CA PRO A 41 -10.91 10.52 -20.03
C PRO A 41 -10.20 11.47 -21.01
N PRO A 42 -9.27 12.34 -20.58
CA PRO A 42 -8.41 13.07 -21.50
C PRO A 42 -7.53 12.10 -22.32
N MET A 43 -7.50 12.29 -23.65
CA MET A 43 -6.92 11.36 -24.65
C MET A 43 -5.39 11.10 -24.54
N ASP A 44 -4.64 11.86 -23.74
CA ASP A 44 -3.17 11.81 -23.69
C ASP A 44 -2.61 11.09 -22.46
N THR A 45 -3.47 10.45 -21.65
CA THR A 45 -3.00 9.54 -20.61
C THR A 45 -2.95 8.13 -21.19
N THR A 46 -1.75 7.59 -21.36
CA THR A 46 -1.42 6.25 -21.90
C THR A 46 -2.03 5.05 -21.13
N PHE A 47 -3.03 5.27 -20.29
CA PHE A 47 -3.79 4.26 -19.56
C PHE A 47 -5.28 4.61 -19.65
N ASN A 48 -6.10 3.67 -20.11
CA ASN A 48 -7.55 3.77 -20.15
C ASN A 48 -8.08 4.12 -18.74
N ILE A 49 -8.65 5.31 -18.55
CA ILE A 49 -9.01 5.86 -17.22
C ILE A 49 -10.26 5.24 -16.58
N LYS A 50 -11.04 4.43 -17.32
CA LYS A 50 -11.95 3.45 -16.66
C LYS A 50 -11.18 2.51 -15.73
N GLU A 51 -9.88 2.48 -15.90
CA GLU A 51 -8.86 1.88 -15.08
C GLU A 51 -7.96 2.98 -14.46
N ASN A 52 -8.49 4.08 -13.93
CA ASN A 52 -7.69 5.00 -13.10
C ASN A 52 -8.33 5.11 -11.73
N LEU A 53 -7.79 4.30 -10.84
CA LEU A 53 -8.30 4.08 -9.52
C LEU A 53 -8.15 5.34 -8.64
N GLU A 54 -7.05 6.08 -8.78
CA GLU A 54 -6.83 7.35 -8.08
C GLU A 54 -7.83 8.42 -8.53
N LEU A 55 -8.21 8.46 -9.81
CA LEU A 55 -9.23 9.39 -10.31
C LEU A 55 -10.62 9.05 -9.75
N LEU A 56 -11.00 7.76 -9.76
CA LEU A 56 -12.26 7.34 -9.17
C LEU A 56 -12.31 7.64 -7.66
N ALA A 57 -11.22 7.36 -6.94
CA ALA A 57 -11.09 7.70 -5.52
C ALA A 57 -11.18 9.22 -5.29
N ALA A 58 -10.57 10.04 -6.14
CA ALA A 58 -10.70 11.48 -6.07
C ALA A 58 -12.15 11.94 -6.19
N LEU A 59 -12.89 11.41 -7.18
CA LEU A 59 -14.31 11.72 -7.33
C LEU A 59 -15.09 11.33 -6.07
N ARG A 60 -14.92 10.10 -5.57
CA ARG A 60 -15.66 9.62 -4.39
C ARG A 60 -15.38 10.46 -3.15
N ARG A 61 -14.11 10.76 -2.85
CA ARG A 61 -13.73 11.62 -1.72
C ARG A 61 -14.33 13.01 -1.84
N MET A 62 -14.31 13.60 -3.04
CA MET A 62 -14.93 14.92 -3.27
C MET A 62 -16.46 14.87 -3.11
N GLU A 63 -17.11 13.77 -3.46
CA GLU A 63 -18.54 13.52 -3.21
C GLU A 63 -18.87 13.18 -1.74
N GLY A 64 -17.87 13.04 -0.86
CA GLY A 64 -18.06 12.58 0.52
C GLY A 64 -18.42 11.10 0.63
N LYS A 65 -18.13 10.31 -0.41
CA LYS A 65 -18.38 8.87 -0.48
C LYS A 65 -17.11 8.09 -0.10
N PRO A 66 -17.23 6.82 0.36
CA PRO A 66 -16.09 5.96 0.64
C PRO A 66 -15.21 5.73 -0.59
N ASP A 67 -13.93 5.40 -0.37
CA ASP A 67 -13.02 5.01 -1.44
C ASP A 67 -13.53 3.77 -2.21
N PRO A 68 -13.26 3.67 -3.52
CA PRO A 68 -13.73 2.58 -4.37
C PRO A 68 -13.09 1.22 -4.04
N LEU A 69 -11.97 1.22 -3.30
CA LEU A 69 -11.26 0.03 -2.88
C LEU A 69 -11.04 0.01 -1.37
N HIS A 70 -11.16 -1.18 -0.80
CA HIS A 70 -10.77 -1.45 0.57
C HIS A 70 -9.67 -2.53 0.61
N ILE A 71 -8.64 -2.29 1.42
CA ILE A 71 -7.60 -3.28 1.72
C ILE A 71 -8.02 -4.02 2.99
N LEU A 72 -8.20 -5.33 2.89
CA LEU A 72 -8.52 -6.19 4.01
C LEU A 72 -7.28 -6.99 4.40
N VAL A 73 -6.94 -6.98 5.68
CA VAL A 73 -5.92 -7.84 6.26
C VAL A 73 -6.61 -9.08 6.84
N SER A 74 -6.20 -10.27 6.40
CA SER A 74 -6.77 -11.52 6.88
C SER A 74 -6.17 -11.91 8.23
N GLY A 75 -6.96 -12.58 9.07
CA GLY A 75 -6.51 -13.14 10.35
C GLY A 75 -6.81 -12.28 11.56
N SER A 76 -6.00 -12.44 12.60
CA SER A 76 -6.16 -11.74 13.89
C SER A 76 -5.81 -10.25 13.76
N GLN A 77 -6.55 -9.41 14.51
CA GLN A 77 -6.22 -7.98 14.67
C GLN A 77 -4.97 -7.77 15.53
N VAL A 78 -4.48 -8.81 16.20
CA VAL A 78 -3.20 -8.83 16.92
C VAL A 78 -2.35 -9.94 16.33
N VAL A 79 -1.21 -9.58 15.76
CA VAL A 79 -0.22 -10.50 15.19
C VAL A 79 1.00 -10.51 16.11
N GLU A 80 1.50 -11.69 16.46
CA GLU A 80 2.72 -11.83 17.24
C GLU A 80 3.85 -12.36 16.37
N CYS A 81 5.06 -11.85 16.57
CA CYS A 81 6.26 -12.34 15.92
C CYS A 81 7.50 -12.16 16.81
N THR A 82 8.66 -12.57 16.32
CA THR A 82 9.94 -12.34 17.01
C THR A 82 10.78 -11.34 16.23
N THR A 83 11.80 -10.76 16.87
CA THR A 83 12.79 -9.91 16.19
C THR A 83 13.55 -10.65 15.07
N ALA A 84 13.58 -11.98 15.11
CA ALA A 84 14.25 -12.81 14.10
C ALA A 84 13.38 -13.07 12.86
N THR A 85 12.05 -12.99 12.97
CA THR A 85 11.15 -13.34 11.87
C THR A 85 9.90 -12.47 11.91
N LEU A 86 9.85 -11.48 11.01
CA LEU A 86 8.65 -10.69 10.78
C LEU A 86 7.59 -11.50 10.00
N PRO A 87 6.30 -11.26 10.25
CA PRO A 87 5.23 -12.09 9.70
C PRO A 87 5.04 -11.89 8.19
N THR A 88 4.45 -12.89 7.55
CA THR A 88 3.80 -12.72 6.24
C THR A 88 2.35 -12.35 6.46
N ILE A 89 1.94 -11.21 5.90
CA ILE A 89 0.58 -10.71 6.04
C ILE A 89 -0.20 -11.06 4.78
N GLU A 90 -1.32 -11.77 4.96
CA GLU A 90 -2.28 -12.04 3.88
C GLU A 90 -3.22 -10.85 3.74
N VAL A 91 -3.31 -10.31 2.52
CA VAL A 91 -4.12 -9.13 2.24
C VAL A 91 -4.99 -9.36 1.02
N SER A 92 -6.12 -8.67 0.97
CA SER A 92 -6.93 -8.59 -0.24
C SER A 92 -7.32 -7.16 -0.58
N ILE A 93 -7.35 -6.85 -1.87
CA ILE A 93 -7.97 -5.63 -2.40
C ILE A 93 -9.38 -6.00 -2.81
N ARG A 94 -10.38 -5.30 -2.28
CA ARG A 94 -11.79 -5.52 -2.60
C ARG A 94 -12.41 -4.30 -3.25
N ASN A 95 -13.11 -4.50 -4.36
CA ASN A 95 -13.98 -3.47 -4.94
C ASN A 95 -15.22 -3.26 -4.08
N VAL A 96 -15.32 -2.07 -3.51
CA VAL A 96 -16.43 -1.60 -2.67
C VAL A 96 -17.07 -0.33 -3.22
N ASP A 97 -16.79 0.02 -4.48
CA ASP A 97 -17.29 1.25 -5.08
C ASP A 97 -18.82 1.32 -5.03
N VAL A 98 -19.31 2.45 -4.56
CA VAL A 98 -20.74 2.74 -4.42
C VAL A 98 -21.46 2.86 -5.75
N GLY A 99 -20.75 3.19 -6.83
CA GLY A 99 -21.24 3.16 -8.20
C GLY A 99 -21.36 1.75 -8.78
N LYS A 100 -20.81 0.73 -8.08
CA LYS A 100 -20.84 -0.69 -8.49
C LYS A 100 -20.17 -0.95 -9.85
N GLU A 101 -19.26 -0.08 -10.25
CA GLU A 101 -18.50 -0.22 -11.48
C GLU A 101 -17.30 -1.16 -11.26
N ALA A 102 -16.87 -1.84 -12.32
CA ALA A 102 -15.61 -2.57 -12.29
C ALA A 102 -14.44 -1.59 -12.14
N VAL A 103 -13.48 -1.91 -11.27
CA VAL A 103 -12.31 -1.05 -11.01
C VAL A 103 -11.05 -1.73 -11.52
N GLY A 104 -10.27 -1.00 -12.29
CA GLY A 104 -8.94 -1.45 -12.71
C GLY A 104 -7.92 -1.25 -11.60
N PHE A 105 -6.98 -2.18 -11.47
CA PHE A 105 -5.82 -2.07 -10.57
C PHE A 105 -4.61 -2.86 -11.11
N GLN A 106 -3.40 -2.55 -10.61
CA GLN A 106 -2.14 -3.16 -11.01
C GLN A 106 -1.70 -4.20 -9.99
N VAL A 107 -1.34 -5.39 -10.49
CA VAL A 107 -0.77 -6.48 -9.69
C VAL A 107 0.65 -6.81 -10.14
N GLY A 108 1.43 -7.40 -9.24
CA GLY A 108 2.80 -7.84 -9.49
C GLY A 108 3.83 -6.73 -9.26
N GLY A 109 4.87 -6.70 -10.09
CA GLY A 109 6.01 -5.80 -9.91
C GLY A 109 7.11 -6.29 -8.99
N ASP A 110 7.03 -7.54 -8.53
CA ASP A 110 7.90 -8.18 -7.56
C ASP A 110 9.11 -8.91 -8.15
N TYR A 111 9.03 -9.37 -9.41
CA TYR A 111 10.06 -10.27 -9.96
C TYR A 111 11.49 -9.69 -10.02
N ARG A 112 11.67 -8.36 -9.97
CA ARG A 112 12.99 -7.71 -9.97
C ARG A 112 13.41 -7.20 -8.59
N SER A 113 12.47 -6.70 -7.82
CA SER A 113 12.70 -6.08 -6.51
C SER A 113 12.61 -7.07 -5.34
N GLY A 114 12.17 -8.31 -5.59
CA GLY A 114 11.90 -9.32 -4.57
C GLY A 114 10.65 -9.04 -3.73
N ARG A 115 9.98 -7.89 -3.94
CA ARG A 115 8.78 -7.42 -3.22
C ARG A 115 7.83 -6.66 -4.15
N GLN A 116 6.53 -6.68 -3.84
CA GLN A 116 5.53 -5.99 -4.65
C GLN A 116 5.60 -4.48 -4.44
N ALA A 117 6.13 -3.76 -5.43
CA ALA A 117 6.54 -2.36 -5.28
C ALA A 117 5.40 -1.37 -4.97
N ARG A 118 4.15 -1.75 -5.21
CA ARG A 118 2.95 -0.92 -5.00
C ARG A 118 2.37 -0.98 -3.60
N TRP A 119 2.94 -1.83 -2.76
CA TRP A 119 2.52 -2.05 -1.38
C TRP A 119 3.55 -1.48 -0.42
N ARG A 120 3.08 -1.06 0.75
CA ARG A 120 3.92 -0.62 1.86
C ARG A 120 3.28 -0.96 3.19
N PHE A 121 4.10 -1.17 4.21
CA PHE A 121 3.67 -1.17 5.59
C PHE A 121 3.95 0.20 6.21
N GLU A 122 2.92 0.85 6.73
CA GLU A 122 3.09 1.96 7.69
C GLU A 122 3.13 1.32 9.08
N VAL A 123 4.29 1.35 9.73
CA VAL A 123 4.50 0.76 11.05
C VAL A 123 4.87 1.86 12.02
N ARG A 124 4.11 1.99 13.09
CA ARG A 124 4.33 2.98 14.14
C ARG A 124 4.60 2.30 15.47
N ASP A 125 5.58 2.79 16.22
CA ASP A 125 5.83 2.35 17.60
C ASP A 125 4.72 2.83 18.56
N GLU A 126 4.87 2.51 19.85
CA GLU A 126 3.90 2.85 20.89
C GLU A 126 3.78 4.37 21.09
N GLU A 127 4.86 5.10 20.84
CA GLU A 127 4.92 6.56 20.86
C GLU A 127 4.34 7.21 19.58
N GLY A 128 4.02 6.41 18.55
CA GLY A 128 3.44 6.85 17.28
C GLY A 128 4.45 7.27 16.21
N ASN A 129 5.75 7.12 16.46
CA ASN A 129 6.82 7.39 15.50
C ASN A 129 6.82 6.34 14.39
N LEU A 130 7.08 6.79 13.17
CA LEU A 130 7.17 5.90 12.01
C LEU A 130 8.51 5.14 12.04
N THR A 131 8.46 3.82 11.92
CA THR A 131 9.68 3.02 11.80
C THR A 131 10.29 3.18 10.41
N PRO A 132 11.62 3.10 10.25
CA PRO A 132 12.27 3.14 8.95
C PRO A 132 11.75 2.07 7.99
N VAL A 133 11.59 2.47 6.73
CA VAL A 133 11.26 1.57 5.63
C VAL A 133 12.54 0.97 5.09
N LYS A 134 12.50 -0.31 4.74
CA LYS A 134 13.64 -1.00 4.13
C LYS A 134 13.86 -0.50 2.71
N PRO A 135 15.04 0.08 2.37
CA PRO A 135 15.31 0.53 1.02
C PRO A 135 15.40 -0.64 0.05
N GLN A 136 15.08 -0.44 -1.23
CA GLN A 136 15.28 -1.46 -2.25
C GLN A 136 16.78 -1.74 -2.44
N SER A 137 17.20 -2.96 -2.13
CA SER A 137 18.54 -3.46 -2.43
C SER A 137 18.61 -4.00 -3.87
N GLY A 138 18.92 -3.15 -4.87
CA GLY A 138 19.19 -3.62 -6.24
C GLY A 138 18.61 -2.75 -7.37
N GLY A 139 19.19 -2.92 -8.58
CA GLY A 139 19.03 -2.05 -9.76
C GLY A 139 17.60 -1.60 -10.06
N GLY A 140 17.45 -0.30 -10.29
CA GLY A 140 16.18 0.38 -10.53
C GLY A 140 15.38 -0.26 -11.66
N GLY A 141 14.08 -0.43 -11.40
CA GLY A 141 13.13 -0.99 -12.34
C GLY A 141 12.20 -1.96 -11.64
N GLY A 142 11.00 -1.49 -11.29
CA GLY A 142 9.92 -2.36 -10.86
C GLY A 142 9.71 -3.51 -11.85
N GLY A 143 9.23 -4.64 -11.34
CA GLY A 143 8.85 -5.76 -12.20
C GLY A 143 7.74 -5.36 -13.19
N LYS A 144 7.34 -6.32 -14.03
CA LYS A 144 6.20 -6.22 -14.93
C LYS A 144 4.96 -6.20 -14.05
N PHE A 145 4.11 -5.23 -14.31
CA PHE A 145 2.79 -5.16 -13.70
C PHE A 145 1.77 -5.68 -14.71
N LEU A 146 0.74 -6.35 -14.22
CA LEU A 146 -0.43 -6.70 -15.00
C LEU A 146 -1.59 -5.83 -14.54
N ARG A 147 -2.35 -5.32 -15.50
CA ARG A 147 -3.65 -4.72 -15.22
C ARG A 147 -4.66 -5.83 -15.00
N LYS A 148 -5.48 -5.71 -13.96
CA LYS A 148 -6.65 -6.55 -13.73
C LYS A 148 -7.86 -5.68 -13.46
N MET A 149 -9.03 -6.22 -13.75
CA MET A 149 -10.32 -5.64 -13.37
C MET A 149 -10.87 -6.41 -12.17
N LEU A 150 -11.42 -5.69 -11.21
CA LEU A 150 -12.22 -6.23 -10.11
C LEU A 150 -13.67 -5.80 -10.30
N GLU A 151 -14.56 -6.77 -10.54
CA GLU A 151 -16.00 -6.50 -10.52
C GLU A 151 -16.45 -6.11 -9.11
N PHE A 152 -17.63 -5.47 -9.01
CA PHE A 152 -18.17 -5.07 -7.71
C PHE A 152 -18.22 -6.25 -6.73
N ARG A 153 -17.71 -6.03 -5.51
CA ARG A 153 -17.55 -7.00 -4.41
C ARG A 153 -16.53 -8.11 -4.63
N GLN A 154 -15.89 -8.21 -5.80
CA GLN A 154 -14.78 -9.14 -5.98
C GLN A 154 -13.55 -8.67 -5.20
N SER A 155 -12.72 -9.65 -4.85
CA SER A 155 -11.46 -9.46 -4.16
C SER A 155 -10.31 -10.06 -4.97
N TYR A 156 -9.13 -9.45 -4.84
CA TYR A 156 -7.86 -10.04 -5.25
C TYR A 156 -6.99 -10.24 -4.02
N GLU A 157 -6.53 -11.47 -3.82
CA GLU A 157 -5.72 -11.86 -2.66
C GLU A 157 -4.24 -11.91 -3.01
N THR A 158 -3.41 -11.53 -2.05
CA THR A 158 -1.95 -11.67 -2.14
C THR A 158 -1.31 -11.79 -0.76
N LYS A 159 -0.01 -12.12 -0.73
CA LYS A 159 0.78 -12.25 0.50
C LYS A 159 1.94 -11.27 0.48
N LEU A 160 2.15 -10.59 1.60
CA LEU A 160 3.19 -9.59 1.78
C LEU A 160 4.11 -10.00 2.93
N GLU A 161 5.34 -10.42 2.60
CA GLU A 161 6.37 -10.72 3.59
C GLU A 161 6.89 -9.41 4.21
N MET A 162 6.51 -9.10 5.46
CA MET A 162 6.76 -7.80 6.07
C MET A 162 8.25 -7.42 6.14
N GLY A 163 9.13 -8.40 6.36
CA GLY A 163 10.60 -8.21 6.39
C GLY A 163 11.24 -7.79 5.06
N LYS A 164 10.46 -7.75 3.97
CA LYS A 164 10.88 -7.17 2.69
C LYS A 164 10.58 -5.66 2.58
N TYR A 165 9.79 -5.11 3.48
CA TYR A 165 9.36 -3.70 3.45
C TYR A 165 9.82 -2.92 4.68
N VAL A 166 10.04 -3.59 5.81
CA VAL A 166 10.35 -2.96 7.09
C VAL A 166 11.75 -3.42 7.53
N GLU A 167 12.53 -2.49 8.08
CA GLU A 167 13.78 -2.84 8.75
C GLU A 167 13.51 -3.72 9.98
N PRO A 168 14.51 -4.45 10.50
CA PRO A 168 14.35 -5.22 11.74
C PRO A 168 13.78 -4.36 12.87
N LEU A 169 12.72 -4.85 13.50
CA LEU A 169 12.05 -4.18 14.61
C LEU A 169 12.65 -4.61 15.95
N THR A 170 12.67 -3.69 16.91
CA THR A 170 12.96 -4.01 18.32
C THR A 170 11.76 -4.70 18.97
N PRO A 171 11.93 -5.39 20.11
CA PRO A 171 10.80 -5.88 20.88
C PRO A 171 9.88 -4.73 21.30
N GLY A 172 8.57 -4.92 21.20
CA GLY A 172 7.60 -3.87 21.51
C GLY A 172 6.24 -4.10 20.83
N ARG A 173 5.32 -3.17 21.08
CA ARG A 173 4.01 -3.09 20.42
C ARG A 173 4.07 -2.08 19.29
N TYR A 174 3.45 -2.43 18.18
CA TYR A 174 3.40 -1.59 17.00
C TYR A 174 1.99 -1.53 16.44
N ARG A 175 1.63 -0.37 15.88
CA ARG A 175 0.42 -0.20 15.08
C ARG A 175 0.79 -0.24 13.61
N VAL A 176 0.17 -1.14 12.86
CA VAL A 176 0.50 -1.39 11.46
C VAL A 176 -0.70 -1.11 10.55
N ARG A 177 -0.44 -0.47 9.42
CA ARG A 177 -1.36 -0.41 8.27
C ARG A 177 -0.68 -0.91 7.02
N VAL A 178 -1.48 -1.53 6.15
CA VAL A 178 -1.05 -1.87 4.79
C VAL A 178 -1.54 -0.76 3.86
N LEU A 179 -0.63 -0.23 3.05
CA LEU A 179 -0.87 0.83 2.08
C LEU A 179 -0.72 0.27 0.66
N TYR A 180 -1.52 0.79 -0.25
CA TYR A 180 -1.44 0.49 -1.68
C TYR A 180 -1.56 1.75 -2.53
N HIS A 181 -0.83 1.78 -3.65
CA HIS A 181 -0.98 2.80 -4.70
C HIS A 181 -0.87 2.18 -6.10
N ASP A 182 -1.76 2.56 -7.01
CA ASP A 182 -1.93 1.88 -8.30
C ASP A 182 -0.99 2.40 -9.39
N LEU A 183 -0.68 3.70 -9.39
CA LEU A 183 0.20 4.29 -10.41
C LEU A 183 1.69 4.31 -10.04
N TYR A 184 2.04 4.56 -8.77
CA TYR A 184 3.43 4.67 -8.30
C TYR A 184 3.86 3.49 -7.42
N PRO A 185 5.13 3.03 -7.53
CA PRO A 185 5.70 2.14 -6.54
C PRO A 185 5.96 2.94 -5.26
N ILE A 186 5.42 2.48 -4.13
CA ILE A 186 5.49 3.17 -2.83
C ILE A 186 6.28 2.38 -1.78
N ALA A 187 6.87 1.24 -2.14
CA ALA A 187 7.47 0.32 -1.17
C ALA A 187 8.62 0.91 -0.34
N ASP A 188 9.36 1.89 -0.86
CA ASP A 188 10.50 2.56 -0.22
C ASP A 188 10.65 4.04 -0.56
N ILE A 189 9.70 4.61 -1.28
CA ILE A 189 9.73 6.02 -1.66
C ILE A 189 8.56 6.71 -0.97
N ASP A 190 8.90 7.74 -0.21
CA ASP A 190 7.91 8.70 0.28
C ASP A 190 7.53 9.65 -0.83
N PHE A 191 6.26 9.59 -1.24
CA PHE A 191 5.68 10.57 -2.14
C PHE A 191 4.70 11.44 -1.37
N PRO A 192 4.96 12.75 -1.25
CA PRO A 192 3.98 13.66 -0.67
C PRO A 192 2.74 13.72 -1.57
N ASN A 193 1.57 13.81 -0.94
CA ASN A 193 0.29 14.07 -1.61
C ASN A 193 -0.15 13.01 -2.63
N LEU A 194 0.10 11.73 -2.36
CA LEU A 194 -0.53 10.64 -3.12
C LEU A 194 -1.90 10.27 -2.55
N ILE A 195 -2.77 9.79 -3.42
CA ILE A 195 -4.02 9.13 -3.04
C ILE A 195 -3.68 7.68 -2.69
N LEU A 196 -3.48 7.43 -1.41
CA LEU A 196 -3.22 6.08 -0.89
C LEU A 196 -4.53 5.41 -0.50
N PHE A 197 -4.59 4.10 -0.74
CA PHE A 197 -5.56 3.19 -0.14
C PHE A 197 -4.91 2.56 1.09
N SER A 198 -5.64 2.45 2.18
CA SER A 198 -5.13 1.90 3.44
C SER A 198 -6.07 0.86 4.02
N SER A 199 -5.51 -0.14 4.66
CA SER A 199 -6.27 -1.03 5.54
C SER A 199 -6.67 -0.33 6.83
N ASP A 200 -7.63 -0.93 7.54
CA ASP A 200 -7.75 -0.71 8.98
C ASP A 200 -6.44 -1.08 9.69
N PRO A 201 -6.08 -0.39 10.78
CA PRO A 201 -4.87 -0.68 11.52
C PRO A 201 -5.03 -1.93 12.38
N PHE A 202 -3.96 -2.72 12.47
CA PHE A 202 -3.85 -3.89 13.36
C PHE A 202 -2.62 -3.75 14.28
N GLU A 203 -2.59 -4.53 15.36
CA GLU A 203 -1.48 -4.56 16.32
C GLU A 203 -0.47 -5.64 15.92
N LEU A 204 0.82 -5.29 15.99
CA LEU A 204 1.93 -6.21 15.88
C LEU A 204 2.71 -6.20 17.20
N ILE A 205 2.85 -7.36 17.83
CA ILE A 205 3.66 -7.55 19.04
C ILE A 205 4.94 -8.26 18.62
N VAL A 206 6.07 -7.57 18.73
CA VAL A 206 7.39 -8.11 18.46
C VAL A 206 8.00 -8.57 19.79
N ARG A 207 8.29 -9.86 19.92
CA ARG A 207 8.97 -10.43 21.08
C ARG A 207 10.47 -10.55 20.83
N PRO A 208 11.32 -10.52 21.88
CA PRO A 208 12.74 -10.81 21.74
C PRO A 208 12.94 -12.18 21.08
N GLY A 209 13.79 -12.25 20.06
CA GLY A 209 14.29 -13.50 19.54
C GLY A 209 15.31 -14.08 20.52
N GLY A 210 14.89 -15.02 21.36
CA GLY A 210 15.80 -15.90 22.06
C GLY A 210 16.07 -17.13 21.20
N THR A 211 17.35 -17.51 21.06
CA THR A 211 17.65 -18.93 20.90
C THR A 211 16.94 -19.66 22.02
N GLU A 212 16.16 -20.68 21.72
CA GLU A 212 15.92 -21.72 22.71
C GLU A 212 17.29 -22.20 23.15
N SER A 213 17.76 -21.72 24.31
CA SER A 213 18.75 -22.46 25.06
C SER A 213 18.07 -23.77 25.40
N GLN A 214 18.42 -24.84 24.68
CA GLN A 214 18.25 -26.19 25.22
C GLN A 214 18.70 -26.13 26.68
N PRO A 215 17.91 -26.64 27.65
CA PRO A 215 18.42 -26.78 28.99
C PRO A 215 19.71 -27.59 28.88
N ALA A 216 20.80 -26.99 29.36
CA ALA A 216 22.02 -27.72 29.60
C ALA A 216 21.68 -28.77 30.64
N ASP A 217 21.46 -30.01 30.20
CA ASP A 217 21.52 -31.18 31.06
C ASP A 217 22.96 -31.32 31.54
N LEU A 218 23.27 -30.55 32.58
CA LEU A 218 24.34 -30.84 33.51
C LEU A 218 23.87 -32.00 34.39
N ALA A 219 24.27 -33.21 34.02
CA ALA A 219 24.51 -34.29 34.98
C ALA A 219 25.84 -34.97 34.62
N ASN A 220 26.92 -34.36 35.08
CA ASN A 220 28.17 -35.07 35.36
C ASN A 220 28.03 -35.76 36.73
N GLY A 221 28.48 -37.02 36.80
CA GLY A 221 28.69 -37.80 38.03
C GLY A 221 27.90 -39.11 38.01
N GLU A 222 28.47 -40.30 38.15
CA GLU A 222 29.76 -40.69 38.70
C GLU A 222 30.19 -42.08 38.17
N ASN A 223 31.49 -42.32 38.27
CA ASN A 223 32.17 -43.61 38.12
C ASN A 223 31.47 -44.78 38.87
N LYS A 224 31.35 -45.92 38.20
CA LYS A 224 32.04 -47.18 38.53
C LYS A 224 31.90 -48.22 37.42
#